data_AF-A0A7S2H2G9-F1
#
_entry.id   AF-A0A7S2H2G9-F1
#
_cell.length_a   1.000
_cell.length_b   1.000
_cell.length_c   1.000
_cell.angle_alpha   90.00
_cell.angle_beta   90.00
_cell.angle_gamma   90.00
#
_symmetry.space_group_name_H-M   'P 1'
#
loop_
_entity.id
_entity.type
_entity.pdbx_description
1 polymer ?
#
loop_
_entity_poly.entity_id
_entity_poly.type
_entity_poly.pdbx_seq_one_letter_code
_entity_poly.pdbx_strand_id
1 'polypeptide(L)'
;EDVITSLTRGLQYNDIPKVNSGLIRCYEFMDLACKKLVTGHGNVPEERTLEKFLEYAADSPKIAPFMGAASIEYGDLVRIAGTPTRGEIVSMPVRVRASVNNPIMYDSGFARDAYLSSGVAEPQTFVVRLQKQRRPPLSGAYVVTDVVDTARVSAIVRPLNLEGGPTGLPQISPGHIDSVPYDGSACDT
;
A
#
# COMPACT_ATOMS: atom_id res chain seq x y z
N GLU A 1 0.29 17.36 -11.26
CA GLU A 1 1.69 16.92 -11.32
C GLU A 1 2.49 17.60 -10.22
N ASP A 2 2.58 18.94 -10.24
CA ASP A 2 3.32 19.77 -9.28
C ASP A 2 3.14 19.40 -7.81
N VAL A 3 1.91 19.07 -7.39
CA VAL A 3 1.62 18.65 -6.01
C VAL A 3 2.39 17.37 -5.65
N ILE A 4 2.33 16.33 -6.48
CA ILE A 4 3.00 15.06 -6.21
C ILE A 4 4.52 15.25 -6.26
N THR A 5 5.01 16.01 -7.24
CA THR A 5 6.44 16.33 -7.37
C THR A 5 6.93 17.08 -6.13
N SER A 6 6.21 18.10 -5.69
CA SER A 6 6.59 18.92 -4.53
C SER A 6 6.57 18.14 -3.21
N LEU A 7 5.62 17.21 -3.05
CA LEU A 7 5.54 16.35 -1.86
C LEU A 7 6.67 15.31 -1.86
N THR A 8 6.85 14.59 -2.96
CA THR A 8 7.89 13.55 -3.07
C THR A 8 9.30 14.14 -3.01
N ARG A 9 9.57 15.29 -3.63
CA ARG A 9 10.84 16.02 -3.47
C ARG A 9 11.00 16.62 -2.09
N GLY A 10 9.90 17.08 -1.47
CA GLY A 10 9.91 17.52 -0.07
C GLY A 10 10.36 16.40 0.86
N LEU A 11 9.88 15.17 0.65
CA LEU A 11 10.34 13.99 1.39
C LEU A 11 11.78 13.60 1.06
N GLN A 12 12.19 13.69 -0.22
CA GLN A 12 13.58 13.46 -0.62
C GLN A 12 14.56 14.32 0.18
N TYR A 13 14.18 15.57 0.44
CA TYR A 13 14.94 16.53 1.25
C TYR A 13 14.22 16.87 2.56
N ASN A 14 13.81 15.82 3.30
CA ASN A 14 12.94 15.95 4.47
C ASN A 14 13.38 17.01 5.48
N ASP A 15 14.68 17.15 5.71
CA ASP A 15 15.23 18.04 6.74
C ASP A 15 15.62 19.45 6.24
N ILE A 16 15.13 19.84 5.05
CA ILE A 16 15.39 21.16 4.46
C ILE A 16 14.08 21.96 4.33
N PRO A 17 13.98 23.19 4.90
CA PRO A 17 15.04 23.95 5.59
C PRO A 17 15.22 23.59 7.07
N LYS A 18 14.29 22.82 7.67
CA LYS A 18 14.33 22.36 9.07
C LYS A 18 14.08 20.86 9.13
N VAL A 19 14.48 20.24 10.23
CA VAL A 19 14.18 18.83 10.51
C VAL A 19 12.69 18.54 10.29
N ASN A 20 12.39 17.47 9.57
CA ASN A 20 11.03 17.01 9.26
C ASN A 20 10.15 17.97 8.42
N SER A 21 10.71 18.98 7.76
CA SER A 21 9.96 19.88 6.87
C SER A 21 9.18 19.15 5.77
N GLY A 22 9.76 18.08 5.21
CA GLY A 22 9.12 17.24 4.20
C GLY A 22 7.87 16.53 4.75
N LEU A 23 8.01 15.84 5.88
CA LEU A 23 6.92 15.15 6.57
C LEU A 23 5.82 16.12 7.01
N ILE A 24 6.17 17.29 7.55
CA ILE A 24 5.19 18.33 7.92
C ILE A 24 4.39 18.74 6.69
N ARG A 25 5.05 18.99 5.55
CA ARG A 25 4.35 19.32 4.30
C ARG A 25 3.44 18.18 3.85
N CYS A 26 3.90 16.94 3.93
CA CYS A 26 3.07 15.77 3.62
C CYS A 26 1.82 15.69 4.52
N TYR A 27 1.97 15.93 5.82
CA TYR A 27 0.83 15.95 6.74
C TYR A 27 -0.24 16.97 6.32
N GLU A 28 0.15 18.19 5.93
CA GLU A 28 -0.82 19.22 5.50
C GLU A 28 -1.57 18.86 4.21
N PHE A 29 -0.95 18.07 3.33
CA PHE A 29 -1.54 17.67 2.05
C PHE A 29 -2.18 16.29 2.05
N MET A 30 -2.12 15.54 3.15
CA MET A 30 -2.78 14.25 3.29
C MET A 30 -4.17 14.40 3.91
N ASP A 31 -5.14 13.64 3.43
CA ASP A 31 -6.40 13.49 4.15
C ASP A 31 -6.23 12.61 5.40
N LEU A 32 -7.26 12.61 6.26
CA LEU A 32 -7.20 11.84 7.50
C LEU A 32 -7.07 10.33 7.25
N ALA A 33 -7.66 9.81 6.17
CA ALA A 33 -7.57 8.39 5.85
C ALA A 33 -6.13 8.01 5.48
N CYS A 34 -5.48 8.80 4.66
CA CYS A 34 -4.10 8.63 4.25
C CYS A 34 -3.15 8.76 5.45
N LYS A 35 -3.36 9.75 6.33
CA LYS A 35 -2.58 9.88 7.57
C LYS A 35 -2.61 8.60 8.41
N LYS A 36 -3.80 8.03 8.60
CA LYS A 36 -3.96 6.75 9.33
C LYS A 36 -3.28 5.59 8.64
N LEU A 37 -3.34 5.53 7.30
CA LEU A 37 -2.69 4.48 6.52
C LEU A 37 -1.17 4.58 6.59
N VAL A 38 -0.62 5.80 6.65
CA VAL A 38 0.82 6.03 6.79
C VAL A 38 1.28 5.65 8.19
N THR A 39 0.62 6.15 9.24
CA THR A 39 1.07 5.92 10.61
C THR A 39 0.70 4.55 11.16
N GLY A 40 -0.30 3.86 10.59
CA GLY A 40 -0.90 2.66 11.19
C GLY A 40 -1.75 2.95 12.44
N HIS A 41 -1.86 4.23 12.84
CA HIS A 41 -2.51 4.73 14.06
C HIS A 41 -3.51 5.85 13.72
N GLY A 42 -4.25 6.38 14.70
CA GLY A 42 -5.16 7.52 14.48
C GLY A 42 -6.65 7.18 14.50
N ASN A 43 -7.01 5.99 14.99
CA ASN A 43 -8.42 5.71 15.32
C ASN A 43 -8.88 6.61 16.47
N VAL A 44 -7.99 6.92 17.39
CA VAL A 44 -8.17 7.82 18.53
C VAL A 44 -7.83 9.27 18.12
N PRO A 45 -8.65 10.30 18.45
CA PRO A 45 -8.39 11.69 18.10
C PRO A 45 -7.02 12.23 18.55
N GLU A 46 -6.58 11.83 19.74
CA GLU A 46 -5.32 12.22 20.37
C GLU A 46 -4.09 11.73 19.58
N GLU A 47 -4.24 10.69 18.76
CA GLU A 47 -3.19 10.14 17.88
C GLU A 47 -3.12 10.85 16.51
N ARG A 48 -4.03 11.80 16.23
CA ARG A 48 -4.13 12.47 14.92
C ARG A 48 -3.30 13.75 14.83
N THR A 49 -2.52 14.07 15.87
CA THR A 49 -1.72 15.29 15.92
C THR A 49 -0.53 15.21 14.97
N LEU A 50 0.04 16.38 14.64
CA LEU A 50 1.23 16.47 13.82
C LEU A 50 2.41 15.75 14.49
N GLU A 51 2.59 15.91 15.80
CA GLU A 51 3.69 15.32 16.56
C GLU A 51 3.67 13.79 16.47
N LYS A 52 2.49 13.19 16.66
CA LYS A 52 2.29 11.74 16.52
C LYS A 52 2.49 11.27 15.09
N PHE A 53 2.07 12.07 14.11
CA PHE A 53 2.37 11.76 12.72
C PHE A 53 3.88 11.75 12.45
N LEU A 54 4.63 12.74 12.93
CA LEU A 54 6.08 12.80 12.75
C LEU A 54 6.81 11.63 13.42
N GLU A 55 6.32 11.19 14.59
CA GLU A 55 6.84 10.04 15.33
C GLU A 55 6.71 8.74 14.51
N TYR A 56 5.54 8.46 13.93
CA TYR A 56 5.27 7.18 13.27
C TYR A 56 5.50 7.18 11.75
N ALA A 57 5.41 8.32 11.08
CA ALA A 57 5.49 8.38 9.62
C ALA A 57 6.92 8.12 9.09
N ALA A 58 7.95 8.44 9.89
CA ALA A 58 9.34 8.22 9.50
C ALA A 58 9.66 6.73 9.29
N ASP A 59 9.06 5.85 10.09
CA ASP A 59 9.24 4.39 10.01
C ASP A 59 8.20 3.72 9.09
N SER A 60 7.28 4.50 8.50
CA SER A 60 6.23 3.96 7.66
C SER A 60 6.80 3.38 6.37
N PRO A 61 6.50 2.13 6.00
CA PRO A 61 6.97 1.55 4.74
C PRO A 61 6.38 2.27 3.51
N LYS A 62 5.35 3.11 3.69
CA LYS A 62 4.75 3.91 2.63
C LYS A 62 5.50 5.22 2.34
N ILE A 63 6.21 5.78 3.32
CA ILE A 63 6.83 7.10 3.23
C ILE A 63 8.35 7.04 3.39
N ALA A 64 8.86 6.16 4.26
CA ALA A 64 10.29 5.96 4.49
C ALA A 64 11.11 5.80 3.18
N PRO A 65 10.63 5.08 2.14
CA PRO A 65 11.38 4.95 0.88
C PRO A 65 11.65 6.27 0.17
N PHE A 66 10.79 7.28 0.36
CA PHE A 66 10.95 8.61 -0.23
C PHE A 66 11.94 9.47 0.57
N MET A 67 12.14 9.19 1.86
CA MET A 67 12.97 10.00 2.75
C MET A 67 14.45 9.80 2.44
N GLY A 68 15.09 10.86 1.91
CA GLY A 68 16.48 10.79 1.47
C GLY A 68 16.70 9.94 0.22
N ALA A 69 15.65 9.66 -0.57
CA ALA A 69 15.76 8.85 -1.78
C ALA A 69 16.87 9.33 -2.73
N ALA A 70 17.63 8.40 -3.30
CA ALA A 70 18.72 8.71 -4.23
C ALA A 70 18.18 9.28 -5.55
N SER A 71 17.09 8.71 -6.06
CA SER A 71 16.39 9.22 -7.23
C SER A 71 14.88 8.99 -7.15
N ILE A 72 14.14 9.90 -7.78
CA ILE A 72 12.68 9.82 -7.92
C ILE A 72 12.36 10.12 -9.38
N GLU A 73 11.71 9.16 -10.04
CA GLU A 73 11.24 9.23 -11.42
C GLU A 73 9.71 9.21 -11.43
N TYR A 74 9.11 10.02 -12.30
CA TYR A 74 7.66 10.13 -12.42
C TYR A 74 7.22 9.48 -13.74
N GLY A 75 6.20 8.65 -13.69
CA GLY A 75 5.55 8.14 -14.90
C GLY A 75 4.28 8.92 -15.23
N ASP A 76 3.54 8.41 -16.21
CA ASP A 76 2.40 9.12 -16.77
C ASP A 76 1.26 9.31 -15.76
N LEU A 77 0.78 10.55 -15.71
CA LEU A 77 -0.30 10.94 -14.83
C LEU A 77 -1.65 10.50 -15.42
N VAL A 78 -2.41 9.74 -14.65
CA VAL A 78 -3.76 9.28 -15.01
C VAL A 78 -4.78 10.15 -14.29
N ARG A 79 -5.74 10.69 -15.05
CA ARG A 79 -6.87 11.49 -14.53
C ARG A 79 -8.18 10.75 -14.69
N ILE A 80 -8.96 10.73 -13.62
CA ILE A 80 -10.32 10.22 -13.59
C ILE A 80 -11.24 11.38 -13.22
N ALA A 81 -12.16 11.72 -14.12
CA ALA A 81 -13.11 12.80 -13.90
C ALA A 81 -13.89 12.61 -12.59
N GLY A 82 -14.20 13.73 -11.95
CA GLY A 82 -15.05 13.74 -10.76
C GLY A 82 -16.49 13.31 -11.06
N THR A 83 -17.21 12.94 -10.02
CA THR A 83 -18.64 12.61 -10.05
C THR A 83 -19.42 13.62 -9.20
N PRO A 84 -20.77 13.60 -9.23
CA PRO A 84 -21.58 14.43 -8.33
C PRO A 84 -21.34 14.18 -6.84
N THR A 85 -20.72 13.05 -6.48
CA THR A 85 -20.43 12.65 -5.09
C THR A 85 -18.94 12.71 -4.74
N ARG A 86 -18.03 12.75 -5.72
CA ARG A 86 -16.58 12.70 -5.51
C ARG A 86 -15.82 13.67 -6.41
N GLY A 87 -14.73 14.26 -5.95
CA GLY A 87 -13.89 15.09 -6.81
C GLY A 87 -13.10 14.29 -7.86
N GLU A 88 -12.42 15.04 -8.74
CA GLU A 88 -11.44 14.48 -9.70
C GLU A 88 -10.37 13.68 -8.95
N ILE A 89 -10.06 12.49 -9.44
CA ILE A 89 -8.97 11.67 -8.93
C ILE A 89 -7.82 11.74 -9.92
N VAL A 90 -6.62 11.91 -9.38
CA VAL A 90 -5.37 11.87 -10.14
C VAL A 90 -4.48 10.81 -9.53
N SER A 91 -3.90 9.94 -10.34
CA SER A 91 -2.92 8.95 -9.89
C SER A 91 -1.66 9.08 -10.72
N MET A 92 -0.50 9.02 -10.08
CA MET A 92 0.78 9.07 -10.78
C MET A 92 1.71 7.99 -10.21
N PRO A 93 2.26 7.11 -11.06
CA PRO A 93 3.30 6.19 -10.65
C PRO A 93 4.60 6.97 -10.41
N VAL A 94 5.24 6.67 -9.28
CA VAL A 94 6.47 7.28 -8.81
C VAL A 94 7.46 6.16 -8.54
N ARG A 95 8.52 6.10 -9.34
CA ARG A 95 9.61 5.15 -9.19
C ARG A 95 10.66 5.76 -8.25
N VAL A 96 10.95 5.07 -7.16
CA VAL A 96 11.81 5.56 -6.09
C VAL A 96 12.98 4.60 -5.92
N ARG A 97 14.20 5.14 -5.97
CA ARG A 97 15.39 4.43 -5.51
C ARG A 97 15.71 4.92 -4.11
N ALA A 98 15.42 4.09 -3.11
CA ALA A 98 15.70 4.41 -1.72
C ALA A 98 17.21 4.56 -1.46
N SER A 99 17.56 5.35 -0.44
CA SER A 99 18.95 5.45 0.02
C SER A 99 19.31 4.25 0.89
N VAL A 100 20.60 3.90 0.91
CA VAL A 100 21.15 2.83 1.75
C VAL A 100 20.84 3.04 3.23
N ASN A 101 20.71 4.30 3.66
CA ASN A 101 20.41 4.65 5.06
C ASN A 101 18.94 4.39 5.44
N ASN A 102 18.02 4.35 4.47
CA ASN A 102 16.59 4.12 4.68
C ASN A 102 16.12 3.02 3.71
N PRO A 103 16.47 1.75 3.97
CA PRO A 103 16.10 0.66 3.09
C PRO A 103 14.59 0.46 3.07
N ILE A 104 14.09 -0.05 1.95
CA ILE A 104 12.68 -0.38 1.78
C ILE A 104 12.35 -1.57 2.68
N MET A 105 11.32 -1.44 3.51
CA MET A 105 10.90 -2.47 4.46
C MET A 105 9.65 -3.20 3.96
N TYR A 106 9.62 -4.52 4.14
CA TYR A 106 8.37 -5.29 4.09
C TYR A 106 7.48 -4.96 5.29
N ASP A 107 6.18 -5.26 5.22
CA ASP A 107 5.26 -5.13 6.37
C ASP A 107 5.65 -5.98 7.58
N SER A 108 6.42 -7.04 7.34
CA SER A 108 7.00 -7.88 8.39
C SER A 108 8.17 -7.23 9.12
N GLY A 109 8.62 -6.04 8.70
CA GLY A 109 9.77 -5.34 9.29
C GLY A 109 11.13 -5.84 8.78
N PHE A 110 11.17 -6.71 7.77
CA PHE A 110 12.42 -7.11 7.13
C PHE A 110 12.77 -6.16 5.98
N ALA A 111 14.04 -5.76 5.89
CA ALA A 111 14.54 -4.99 4.75
C ALA A 111 14.50 -5.83 3.48
N ARG A 112 13.87 -5.29 2.43
CA ARG A 112 13.64 -5.95 1.15
C ARG A 112 14.93 -6.23 0.38
N ASP A 113 15.91 -5.36 0.57
CA ASP A 113 17.20 -5.40 -0.12
C ASP A 113 18.34 -5.91 0.77
N ALA A 114 18.05 -6.46 1.95
CA ALA A 114 19.06 -6.90 2.92
C ALA A 114 20.05 -7.96 2.37
N TYR A 115 19.68 -8.64 1.29
CA TYR A 115 20.46 -9.70 0.65
C TYR A 115 21.14 -9.27 -0.65
N LEU A 116 20.93 -8.05 -1.13
CA LEU A 116 21.56 -7.57 -2.37
C LEU A 116 23.01 -7.19 -2.09
N SER A 117 23.92 -8.11 -2.44
CA SER A 117 25.37 -7.99 -2.28
C SER A 117 25.99 -6.84 -3.09
N SER A 118 25.20 -6.19 -3.96
CA SER A 118 25.63 -5.12 -4.86
C SER A 118 25.51 -3.71 -4.29
N GLY A 119 24.86 -3.52 -3.13
CA GLY A 119 24.67 -2.18 -2.53
C GLY A 119 23.78 -1.23 -3.34
N VAL A 120 23.13 -1.72 -4.40
CA VAL A 120 22.21 -0.94 -5.23
C VAL A 120 20.78 -1.40 -4.91
N ALA A 121 20.01 -0.55 -4.24
CA ALA A 121 18.59 -0.79 -3.99
C ALA A 121 17.84 -0.80 -5.32
N GLU A 122 17.05 -1.84 -5.57
CA GLU A 122 16.19 -1.92 -6.76
C GLU A 122 15.11 -0.83 -6.69
N PRO A 123 14.81 -0.12 -7.80
CA PRO A 123 13.82 0.92 -7.79
C PRO A 123 12.42 0.33 -7.54
N GLN A 124 11.69 0.90 -6.59
CA GLN A 124 10.32 0.50 -6.28
C GLN A 124 9.32 1.47 -6.88
N THR A 125 8.21 0.96 -7.40
CA THR A 125 7.13 1.80 -7.94
C THR A 125 6.02 1.97 -6.90
N PHE A 126 5.70 3.23 -6.62
CA PHE A 126 4.56 3.63 -5.82
C PHE A 126 3.53 4.32 -6.70
N VAL A 127 2.24 4.17 -6.41
CA VAL A 127 1.19 4.98 -7.01
C VAL A 127 0.72 5.97 -5.96
N VAL A 128 0.96 7.26 -6.21
CA VAL A 128 0.46 8.35 -5.37
C VAL A 128 -0.87 8.80 -5.96
N ARG A 129 -1.93 8.77 -5.14
CA ARG A 129 -3.27 9.16 -5.54
C ARG A 129 -3.68 10.45 -4.83
N LEU A 130 -4.14 11.40 -5.63
CA LEU A 130 -4.73 12.66 -5.18
C LEU A 130 -6.24 12.66 -5.47
N GLN A 131 -7.01 13.33 -4.62
CA GLN A 131 -8.41 13.67 -4.88
C GLN A 131 -8.63 15.16 -4.70
N LYS A 132 -9.34 15.77 -5.67
CA LYS A 132 -9.79 17.16 -5.56
C LYS A 132 -10.89 17.27 -4.51
N GLN A 133 -10.66 18.03 -3.45
CA GLN A 133 -11.64 18.28 -2.42
C GLN A 133 -12.78 19.16 -2.95
N ARG A 134 -14.02 18.86 -2.52
CA ARG A 134 -15.23 19.59 -2.94
C ARG A 134 -15.87 20.38 -1.81
N ARG A 135 -15.53 20.06 -0.57
CA ARG A 135 -16.11 20.66 0.62
C ARG A 135 -15.13 21.67 1.20
N PRO A 136 -15.62 22.82 1.71
CA PRO A 136 -14.82 23.71 2.54
C PRO A 136 -14.22 22.94 3.73
N PRO A 137 -13.04 23.34 4.25
CA PRO A 137 -12.27 24.54 3.88
C PRO A 137 -11.35 24.36 2.66
N LEU A 138 -11.05 23.13 2.25
CA LEU A 138 -10.07 22.83 1.20
C LEU A 138 -10.70 22.69 -0.20
N SER A 139 -11.84 23.33 -0.45
CA SER A 139 -12.55 23.19 -1.73
C SER A 139 -11.65 23.57 -2.92
N GLY A 140 -11.55 22.68 -3.90
CA GLY A 140 -10.71 22.84 -5.09
C GLY A 140 -9.27 22.36 -4.93
N ALA A 141 -8.78 22.11 -3.71
CA ALA A 141 -7.42 21.64 -3.46
C ALA A 141 -7.28 20.13 -3.75
N TYR A 142 -6.10 19.70 -4.20
CA TYR A 142 -5.77 18.28 -4.32
C TYR A 142 -5.11 17.81 -3.02
N VAL A 143 -5.66 16.75 -2.44
CA VAL A 143 -5.08 16.11 -1.25
C VAL A 143 -4.72 14.67 -1.57
N VAL A 144 -3.65 14.18 -0.95
CA VAL A 144 -3.23 12.77 -1.03
C VAL A 144 -4.24 11.93 -0.26
N THR A 145 -4.81 10.96 -0.97
CA THR A 145 -5.74 9.99 -0.39
C THR A 145 -5.10 8.63 -0.20
N ASP A 146 -4.08 8.30 -1.01
CA ASP A 146 -3.42 7.01 -0.93
C ASP A 146 -2.00 7.03 -1.49
N VAL A 147 -1.15 6.17 -0.92
CA VAL A 147 0.19 5.85 -1.39
C VAL A 147 0.32 4.33 -1.38
N VAL A 148 0.34 3.75 -2.58
CA VAL A 148 0.28 2.31 -2.79
C VAL A 148 1.59 1.82 -3.37
N ASP A 149 2.22 0.87 -2.69
CA ASP A 149 3.35 0.11 -3.24
C ASP A 149 2.83 -0.93 -4.23
N THR A 150 3.19 -0.82 -5.51
CA THR A 150 2.67 -1.73 -6.55
C THR A 150 3.18 -3.16 -6.38
N ALA A 151 4.34 -3.35 -5.76
CA ALA A 151 4.88 -4.69 -5.52
C ALA A 151 4.04 -5.49 -4.52
N ARG A 152 3.38 -4.81 -3.57
CA ARG A 152 2.43 -5.44 -2.64
C ARG A 152 1.15 -5.86 -3.32
N VAL A 153 0.65 -5.05 -4.26
CA VAL A 153 -0.60 -5.36 -4.98
C VAL A 153 -0.42 -6.60 -5.86
N SER A 154 0.73 -6.74 -6.52
CA SER A 154 1.05 -7.95 -7.31
C SER A 154 1.15 -9.23 -6.48
N ALA A 155 1.50 -9.13 -5.19
CA ALA A 155 1.59 -10.31 -4.30
C ALA A 155 0.22 -10.82 -3.81
N ILE A 156 -0.83 -9.98 -3.86
CA ILE A 156 -2.19 -10.34 -3.43
C ILE A 156 -3.01 -10.98 -4.57
N VAL A 157 -2.62 -10.76 -5.83
CA VAL A 157 -3.18 -11.49 -6.97
C VAL A 157 -2.57 -12.91 -6.98
N ARG A 158 -3.08 -13.78 -6.10
CA ARG A 158 -3.04 -15.21 -6.38
C ARG A 158 -3.74 -15.39 -7.74
N PRO A 159 -3.18 -16.14 -8.70
CA PRO A 159 -3.95 -16.53 -9.87
C PRO A 159 -5.14 -17.36 -9.39
N LEU A 160 -6.31 -16.73 -9.31
CA LEU A 160 -7.57 -17.44 -9.30
C LEU A 160 -7.65 -18.17 -10.64
N ASN A 161 -7.62 -19.50 -10.56
CA ASN A 161 -7.84 -20.46 -11.65
C ASN A 161 -6.60 -20.81 -12.50
N LEU A 162 -5.81 -21.75 -11.98
CA LEU A 162 -5.24 -22.83 -12.79
C LEU A 162 -6.00 -24.11 -12.45
N GLU A 163 -7.28 -24.14 -12.83
CA GLU A 163 -7.94 -25.42 -13.13
C GLU A 163 -7.53 -25.83 -14.54
N GLY A 164 -6.81 -26.95 -14.64
CA GLY A 164 -6.33 -27.51 -15.89
C GLY A 164 -5.32 -28.61 -15.60
N GLY A 165 -5.81 -29.79 -15.23
CA GLY A 165 -5.01 -30.98 -14.95
C GLY A 165 -4.15 -31.45 -16.14
N PRO A 166 -3.42 -32.57 -15.97
CA PRO A 166 -4.14 -33.83 -16.15
C PRO A 166 -3.82 -34.90 -15.11
N THR A 167 -4.89 -35.58 -14.71
CA THR A 167 -4.98 -37.03 -14.44
C THR A 167 -3.78 -37.72 -13.76
N GLY A 168 -3.96 -37.99 -12.47
CA GLY A 168 -3.17 -38.96 -11.71
C GLY A 168 -3.98 -39.49 -10.54
N LEU A 169 -5.20 -40.00 -10.78
CA LEU A 169 -5.91 -40.76 -9.76
C LEU A 169 -5.25 -42.15 -9.62
N PRO A 170 -4.84 -42.58 -8.41
CA PRO A 170 -4.44 -43.95 -8.19
C PRO A 170 -5.66 -44.87 -8.40
N GLN A 171 -5.51 -45.88 -9.24
CA GLN A 171 -6.50 -46.94 -9.41
C GLN A 171 -6.70 -47.68 -8.08
N ILE A 172 -7.88 -47.53 -7.49
CA ILE A 172 -8.33 -48.36 -6.37
C ILE A 172 -9.04 -49.57 -6.99
N SER A 173 -8.45 -50.75 -6.83
CA SER A 173 -9.03 -52.02 -7.24
C SER A 173 -10.33 -52.32 -6.48
N PRO A 174 -11.34 -52.95 -7.10
CA PRO A 174 -12.62 -53.22 -6.47
C PRO A 174 -12.49 -54.41 -5.51
N GLY A 175 -12.57 -54.13 -4.20
CA GLY A 175 -12.54 -55.14 -3.14
C GLY A 175 -13.80 -55.08 -2.28
N HIS A 176 -14.60 -56.16 -2.38
CA HIS A 176 -15.51 -56.72 -1.38
C HIS A 176 -16.52 -55.78 -0.70
N ILE A 177 -17.78 -55.85 -1.16
CA ILE A 177 -18.95 -55.33 -0.46
C ILE A 177 -19.40 -56.41 0.52
N ASP A 178 -19.00 -56.30 1.78
CA ASP A 178 -19.64 -57.08 2.85
C ASP A 178 -20.92 -56.36 3.30
N SER A 179 -22.02 -57.06 3.05
CA SER A 179 -23.39 -56.71 3.42
C SER A 179 -23.54 -56.55 4.94
N VAL A 180 -23.95 -55.35 5.37
CA VAL A 180 -24.42 -55.11 6.74
C VAL A 180 -25.94 -55.33 6.77
N PRO A 181 -26.47 -56.15 7.69
CA PRO A 181 -27.91 -56.38 7.78
C PRO A 181 -28.64 -55.14 8.31
N TYR A 182 -29.70 -54.79 7.61
CA TYR A 182 -30.66 -53.74 7.94
C TYR A 182 -31.56 -54.24 9.07
N ASP A 183 -31.37 -53.77 10.29
CA ASP A 183 -32.29 -54.07 11.40
C ASP A 183 -33.26 -52.90 11.56
N GLY A 184 -34.48 -53.13 11.06
CA GLY A 184 -35.59 -52.21 11.17
C GLY A 184 -36.22 -52.33 12.56
N SER A 185 -36.18 -51.25 13.33
CA SER A 185 -37.04 -51.08 14.50
C SER A 185 -37.74 -49.73 14.37
N ALA A 186 -38.96 -49.80 13.85
CA ALA A 186 -39.97 -48.79 14.02
C ALA A 186 -40.56 -48.94 15.43
N CYS A 187 -40.67 -47.84 16.17
CA CYS A 187 -41.67 -47.69 17.22
C CYS A 187 -42.37 -46.34 17.03
N ASP A 188 -43.64 -46.49 16.71
CA ASP A 188 -44.71 -45.51 16.65
C ASP A 188 -45.03 -44.84 18.00
N THR A 189 -45.78 -43.74 17.86
CA THR A 189 -46.65 -43.01 18.82
C THR A 189 -46.04 -42.09 19.87
#